data_AF-A0A1B6I991-F1
#
_entry.id   AF-A0A1B6I991-F1
#
_cell.length_a   1.000
_cell.length_b   1.000
_cell.length_c   1.000
_cell.angle_alpha   90.00
_cell.angle_beta   90.00
_cell.angle_gamma   90.00
#
_symmetry.space_group_name_H-M   'P 1'
#
loop_
_entity.id
_entity.type
_entity.pdbx_description
1 polymer ?
#
loop_
_entity_poly.entity_id
_entity_poly.type
_entity_poly.pdbx_seq_one_letter_code
_entity_poly.pdbx_strand_id
1 'polypeptide(L)'
;AGVWPRPAHITVDKTVVPVNSNSITIISSALGAKSTNDKTAKMVEEITSQFTRLMSAEDKGKEPRQLRRSMEVSLQLEHPDVLSLTQDTDESYNLSISQSSDGRVIVVVEAPNYFGVRHGLETLSQLVVYDYVSRGLVVPGSVTVKDRPAYPYRGVLLDTARNYVSVPALHRLVDAM
;
A
#
# COMPACT_ATOMS: atom_id res chain seq x y z
N ALA A 1 2.77 5.72 15.30
CA ALA A 1 2.52 4.83 14.16
C ALA A 1 3.56 3.73 14.17
N GLY A 2 3.17 2.46 14.06
CA GLY A 2 4.05 1.28 14.11
C GLY A 2 4.58 0.88 12.74
N VAL A 3 4.92 1.85 11.88
CA VAL A 3 5.35 1.59 10.49
C VAL A 3 6.73 0.94 10.51
N TRP A 4 6.87 -0.18 9.81
CA TRP A 4 8.11 -0.91 9.64
C TRP A 4 8.29 -1.41 8.19
N PRO A 5 9.45 -1.15 7.56
CA PRO A 5 10.57 -0.35 8.04
C PRO A 5 10.17 1.11 8.27
N ARG A 6 10.91 1.83 9.13
CA ARG A 6 10.65 3.25 9.34
C ARG A 6 11.02 4.02 8.05
N PRO A 7 10.10 4.78 7.44
CA PRO A 7 10.41 5.58 6.26
C PRO A 7 11.48 6.62 6.53
N ALA A 8 12.23 7.01 5.49
CA ALA A 8 13.25 8.06 5.59
C ALA A 8 12.67 9.37 6.14
N HIS A 9 11.51 9.79 5.63
CA HIS A 9 10.77 10.94 6.14
C HIS A 9 9.30 10.60 6.32
N ILE A 10 8.77 10.86 7.53
CA ILE A 10 7.36 10.66 7.86
C ILE A 10 6.88 11.79 8.78
N THR A 11 5.80 12.45 8.40
CA THR A 11 5.06 13.41 9.23
C THR A 11 3.63 12.92 9.39
N VAL A 12 3.20 12.72 10.62
CA VAL A 12 1.87 12.18 10.96
C VAL A 12 1.18 13.18 11.88
N ASP A 13 -0.06 13.54 11.55
CA ASP A 13 -0.90 14.32 12.43
C ASP A 13 -1.40 13.50 13.64
N LYS A 14 -1.85 14.17 14.70
CA LYS A 14 -2.36 13.54 15.93
C LYS A 14 -3.80 13.05 15.80
N THR A 15 -4.52 13.49 14.78
CA THR A 15 -5.91 13.09 14.56
C THR A 15 -6.00 11.74 13.85
N VAL A 16 -7.10 11.03 14.07
CA VAL A 16 -7.43 9.78 13.38
C VAL A 16 -8.84 9.87 12.80
N VAL A 17 -9.04 9.23 11.66
CA VAL A 17 -10.29 9.26 10.91
C VAL A 17 -10.78 7.83 10.74
N PRO A 18 -12.04 7.51 11.11
CA PRO A 18 -12.63 6.21 10.84
C PRO A 18 -12.91 6.02 9.34
N VAL A 19 -12.54 4.87 8.80
CA VAL A 19 -12.66 4.53 7.38
C VAL A 19 -13.53 3.28 7.20
N ASN A 20 -14.30 3.24 6.11
CA ASN A 20 -15.07 2.08 5.72
C ASN A 20 -14.27 1.18 4.77
N SER A 21 -14.04 -0.08 5.17
CA SER A 21 -13.39 -1.12 4.36
C SER A 21 -14.09 -1.34 3.01
N ASN A 22 -15.43 -1.29 2.98
CA ASN A 22 -16.24 -1.49 1.78
C ASN A 22 -16.32 -0.26 0.87
N SER A 23 -15.81 0.90 1.31
CA SER A 23 -15.86 2.16 0.55
C SER A 23 -14.47 2.68 0.23
N ILE A 24 -13.54 1.76 -0.03
CA ILE A 24 -12.20 2.05 -0.53
C ILE A 24 -12.24 1.97 -2.05
N THR A 25 -12.05 3.10 -2.73
CA THR A 25 -11.95 3.16 -4.18
C THR A 25 -10.49 3.43 -4.54
N ILE A 26 -9.91 2.57 -5.36
CA ILE A 26 -8.54 2.74 -5.84
C ILE A 26 -8.59 3.11 -7.31
N ILE A 27 -7.96 4.23 -7.66
CA ILE A 27 -7.88 4.76 -9.02
C ILE A 27 -6.40 4.81 -9.39
N SER A 28 -6.04 4.27 -10.55
CA SER A 28 -4.66 4.31 -11.04
C SER A 28 -4.58 5.04 -12.37
N SER A 29 -3.57 5.89 -12.52
CA SER A 29 -3.25 6.54 -13.81
C SER A 29 -2.92 5.50 -14.90
N ALA A 30 -2.37 4.35 -14.53
CA ALA A 30 -2.05 3.25 -15.44
C ALA A 30 -3.29 2.51 -15.97
N LEU A 31 -4.44 2.60 -15.27
CA LEU A 31 -5.70 1.95 -15.69
C LEU A 31 -6.51 2.81 -16.69
N GLY A 32 -6.24 4.12 -16.77
CA GLY A 32 -6.99 5.05 -17.62
C GLY A 32 -6.44 5.25 -19.04
N ALA A 33 -5.14 5.02 -19.25
CA ALA A 33 -4.50 5.08 -20.56
C ALA A 33 -4.64 3.72 -21.27
N LYS A 34 -5.54 3.63 -22.26
CA LYS A 34 -5.82 2.45 -23.10
C LYS A 34 -4.62 1.91 -23.93
N SER A 35 -3.36 2.15 -23.54
CA SER A 35 -2.19 1.80 -24.35
C SER A 35 -0.93 1.39 -23.59
N THR A 36 -0.87 1.42 -22.26
CA THR A 36 0.37 1.11 -21.51
C THR A 36 0.32 -0.33 -20.98
N ASN A 37 0.83 -1.26 -21.79
CA ASN A 37 1.17 -2.65 -21.46
C ASN A 37 0.23 -3.43 -20.51
N ASP A 38 -0.53 -4.39 -21.05
CA ASP A 38 -1.42 -5.33 -20.34
C ASP A 38 -0.81 -5.93 -19.04
N LYS A 39 0.52 -6.06 -18.98
CA LYS A 39 1.23 -6.55 -17.79
C LYS A 39 1.23 -5.57 -16.61
N THR A 40 1.50 -4.29 -16.81
CA THR A 40 1.53 -3.30 -15.71
C THR A 40 0.13 -3.15 -15.11
N ALA A 41 -0.89 -3.08 -15.97
CA ALA A 41 -2.28 -3.01 -15.53
C ALA A 41 -2.66 -4.23 -14.67
N LYS A 42 -2.31 -5.45 -15.11
CA LYS A 42 -2.51 -6.69 -14.32
C LYS A 42 -1.78 -6.69 -13.00
N MET A 43 -0.53 -6.22 -12.97
CA MET A 43 0.25 -6.14 -11.73
C MET A 43 -0.37 -5.14 -10.75
N VAL A 44 -0.79 -3.96 -11.23
CA VAL A 44 -1.49 -2.96 -10.41
C VAL A 44 -2.83 -3.51 -9.92
N GLU A 45 -3.61 -4.15 -10.78
CA GLU A 45 -4.88 -4.78 -10.40
C GLU A 45 -4.67 -5.81 -9.29
N GLU A 46 -3.67 -6.69 -9.42
CA GLU A 46 -3.34 -7.69 -8.42
C GLU A 46 -3.02 -7.05 -7.05
N ILE A 47 -2.11 -6.07 -6.98
CA ILE A 47 -1.77 -5.43 -5.69
C ILE A 47 -2.95 -4.66 -5.09
N THR A 48 -3.82 -4.07 -5.91
CA THR A 48 -5.02 -3.39 -5.41
C THR A 48 -6.05 -4.38 -4.87
N SER A 49 -6.19 -5.55 -5.51
CA SER A 49 -7.04 -6.64 -5.00
C SER A 49 -6.50 -7.20 -3.68
N GLN A 50 -5.17 -7.31 -3.54
CA GLN A 50 -4.54 -7.77 -2.31
C GLN A 50 -4.74 -6.75 -1.19
N PHE A 51 -4.54 -5.46 -1.46
CA PHE A 51 -4.79 -4.39 -0.49
C PHE A 51 -6.25 -4.39 0.00
N THR A 52 -7.22 -4.43 -0.90
CA THR A 52 -8.65 -4.45 -0.53
C THR A 52 -9.01 -5.70 0.28
N ARG A 53 -8.42 -6.86 -0.06
CA ARG A 53 -8.56 -8.10 0.72
C ARG A 53 -7.99 -7.96 2.13
N LEU A 54 -6.82 -7.35 2.28
CA LEU A 54 -6.21 -7.09 3.59
C LEU A 54 -7.09 -6.15 4.42
N MET A 55 -7.57 -5.04 3.84
CA MET A 55 -8.46 -4.10 4.54
C MET A 55 -9.77 -4.76 4.98
N SER A 56 -10.34 -5.63 4.14
CA SER A 56 -11.53 -6.39 4.49
C SER A 56 -11.29 -7.42 5.60
N ALA A 57 -10.11 -8.04 5.63
CA ALA A 57 -9.73 -9.00 6.66
C ALA A 57 -9.46 -8.33 8.03
N GLU A 58 -8.89 -7.11 8.01
CA GLU A 58 -8.66 -6.32 9.24
C GLU A 58 -9.95 -5.76 9.84
N ASP A 59 -11.00 -5.56 9.03
CA ASP A 59 -12.31 -5.15 9.53
C ASP A 59 -13.05 -6.32 10.19
N LYS A 60 -13.05 -6.36 11.53
CA LYS A 60 -13.64 -7.45 12.34
C LYS A 60 -15.18 -7.54 12.30
N GLY A 61 -15.85 -6.90 11.34
CA GLY A 61 -17.29 -7.01 11.10
C GLY A 61 -18.19 -6.55 12.25
N LYS A 62 -17.68 -5.72 13.16
CA LYS A 62 -18.46 -5.20 14.29
C LYS A 62 -19.18 -3.91 13.90
N GLU A 63 -20.39 -3.73 14.43
CA GLU A 63 -21.15 -2.48 14.31
C GLU A 63 -20.28 -1.28 14.73
N PRO A 64 -20.11 -0.29 13.85
CA PRO A 64 -19.26 0.85 14.12
C PRO A 64 -19.89 1.77 15.17
N ARG A 65 -19.05 2.36 16.02
CA ARG A 65 -19.49 3.38 16.99
C ARG A 65 -19.40 4.80 16.47
N GLN A 66 -18.80 5.00 15.28
CA GLN A 66 -18.59 6.30 14.65
C GLN A 66 -18.90 6.23 13.15
N LEU A 67 -19.20 7.38 12.54
CA LEU A 67 -19.40 7.50 11.10
C LEU A 67 -18.10 7.14 10.37
N ARG A 68 -18.16 6.09 9.55
CA ARG A 68 -17.03 5.68 8.70
C ARG A 68 -17.01 6.52 7.41
N ARG A 69 -15.84 7.02 7.04
CA ARG A 69 -15.62 7.79 5.80
C ARG A 69 -15.20 6.87 4.66
N SER A 70 -15.47 7.28 3.42
CA SER A 70 -14.88 6.62 2.25
C SER A 70 -13.42 7.04 2.08
N MET A 71 -12.65 6.16 1.48
CA MET A 71 -11.24 6.38 1.15
C MET A 71 -11.05 6.26 -0.36
N GLU A 72 -10.43 7.28 -0.94
CA GLU A 72 -10.06 7.30 -2.34
C GLU A 72 -8.54 7.25 -2.44
N VAL A 73 -8.00 6.20 -3.04
CA VAL A 73 -6.57 5.99 -3.20
C VAL A 73 -6.21 6.22 -4.66
N SER A 74 -5.45 7.28 -4.94
CA SER A 74 -4.92 7.60 -6.26
C SER A 74 -3.49 7.07 -6.39
N LEU A 75 -3.27 6.13 -7.31
CA LEU A 75 -1.95 5.62 -7.68
C LEU A 75 -1.45 6.34 -8.93
N GLN A 76 -0.36 7.09 -8.77
CA GLN A 76 0.24 7.91 -9.82
C GLN A 76 1.59 7.29 -10.21
N LEU A 77 1.62 6.66 -11.38
CA LEU A 77 2.83 6.09 -11.97
C LEU A 77 3.35 7.03 -13.06
N GLU A 78 4.61 7.44 -12.98
CA GLU A 78 5.26 8.29 -14.00
C GLU A 78 5.73 7.48 -15.21
N HIS A 79 6.32 6.30 -14.96
CA HIS A 79 6.90 5.42 -15.98
C HIS A 79 6.29 4.00 -15.88
N PRO A 80 5.08 3.78 -16.41
CA PRO A 80 4.37 2.51 -16.29
C PRO A 80 5.02 1.35 -17.08
N ASP A 81 5.95 1.63 -17.99
CA ASP A 81 6.58 0.62 -18.84
C ASP A 81 7.80 -0.05 -18.17
N VAL A 82 8.27 0.47 -17.04
CA VAL A 82 9.40 -0.10 -16.30
C VAL A 82 8.93 -1.27 -15.44
N LEU A 83 9.14 -2.48 -15.96
CA LEU A 83 8.72 -3.74 -15.32
C LEU A 83 9.90 -4.66 -14.93
N SER A 84 11.11 -4.33 -15.34
CA SER A 84 12.32 -5.09 -15.02
C SER A 84 12.92 -4.62 -13.70
N LEU A 85 13.09 -5.54 -12.75
CA LEU A 85 13.82 -5.27 -11.52
C LEU A 85 15.33 -5.41 -11.77
N THR A 86 16.05 -4.31 -11.62
CA THR A 86 17.51 -4.19 -11.72
C THR A 86 18.07 -3.55 -10.44
N GLN A 87 19.39 -3.56 -10.25
CA GLN A 87 20.01 -2.88 -9.10
C GLN A 87 19.80 -1.36 -9.11
N ASP A 88 19.58 -0.77 -10.29
CA ASP A 88 19.36 0.67 -10.45
C ASP A 88 17.87 1.04 -10.50
N THR A 89 16.97 0.09 -10.21
CA THR A 89 15.54 0.36 -10.21
C THR A 89 15.19 1.36 -9.12
N ASP A 90 14.52 2.45 -9.49
CA ASP A 90 14.07 3.45 -8.54
C ASP A 90 12.85 2.92 -7.77
N GLU A 91 13.04 2.64 -6.49
CA GLU A 91 12.01 2.16 -5.57
C GLU A 91 11.47 3.27 -4.65
N SER A 92 11.72 4.54 -4.99
CA SER A 92 11.20 5.67 -4.22
C SER A 92 9.68 5.85 -4.38
N TYR A 93 9.05 6.41 -3.35
CA TYR A 93 7.65 6.79 -3.39
C TYR A 93 7.36 7.98 -2.47
N ASN A 94 6.31 8.72 -2.82
CA ASN A 94 5.67 9.71 -1.97
C ASN A 94 4.26 9.23 -1.63
N LEU A 95 3.91 9.24 -0.34
CA LEU A 95 2.56 8.95 0.11
C LEU A 95 2.02 10.16 0.88
N SER A 96 0.84 10.63 0.47
CA SER A 96 0.13 11.69 1.19
C SER A 96 -1.29 11.25 1.55
N ILE A 97 -1.70 11.57 2.76
CA ILE A 97 -3.06 11.34 3.27
C ILE A 97 -3.60 12.70 3.69
N SER A 98 -4.80 13.01 3.22
CA SER A 98 -5.51 14.24 3.53
C SER A 98 -7.02 14.00 3.63
N GLN A 99 -7.73 14.97 4.20
CA GLN A 99 -9.18 14.96 4.25
C GLN A 99 -9.74 16.01 3.29
N SER A 100 -10.68 15.60 2.45
CA SER A 100 -11.47 16.50 1.63
C SER A 100 -12.43 17.34 2.49
N SER A 101 -12.89 18.47 1.96
CA SER A 101 -13.96 19.29 2.58
C SER A 101 -15.22 18.49 2.88
N ASP A 102 -15.49 17.46 2.07
CA ASP A 102 -16.67 16.58 2.22
C ASP A 102 -16.46 15.48 3.28
N GLY A 103 -15.29 15.45 3.92
CA GLY A 103 -14.89 14.46 4.93
C GLY A 103 -14.42 13.11 4.36
N ARG A 104 -14.19 13.02 3.04
CA ARG A 104 -13.57 11.85 2.40
C ARG A 104 -12.07 11.83 2.68
N VAL A 105 -11.50 10.64 2.87
CA VAL A 105 -10.04 10.47 2.98
C VAL A 105 -9.48 10.34 1.57
N ILE A 106 -8.56 11.24 1.21
CA ILE A 106 -7.85 11.22 -0.07
C ILE A 106 -6.43 10.76 0.22
N VAL A 107 -6.04 9.66 -0.42
CA VAL A 107 -4.69 9.11 -0.38
C VAL A 107 -4.08 9.23 -1.77
N VAL A 108 -2.88 9.78 -1.86
CA VAL A 108 -2.12 9.83 -3.12
C VAL A 108 -0.80 9.09 -2.91
N VAL A 109 -0.56 8.07 -3.73
CA VAL A 109 0.71 7.36 -3.83
C VAL A 109 1.32 7.71 -5.18
N GLU A 110 2.42 8.44 -5.16
CA GLU A 110 3.17 8.84 -6.33
C GLU A 110 4.50 8.10 -6.34
N ALA A 111 4.84 7.48 -7.47
CA ALA A 111 6.14 6.84 -7.63
C ALA A 111 6.57 6.77 -9.11
N PRO A 112 7.88 6.64 -9.37
CA PRO A 112 8.39 6.53 -10.74
C PRO A 112 7.87 5.30 -11.48
N ASN A 113 7.66 4.18 -10.79
CA ASN A 113 7.27 2.90 -11.40
C ASN A 113 6.44 2.03 -10.43
N TYR A 114 6.06 0.84 -10.89
CA TYR A 114 5.28 -0.12 -10.12
C TYR A 114 5.91 -0.49 -8.77
N PHE A 115 7.23 -0.62 -8.69
CA PHE A 115 7.91 -1.06 -7.47
C PHE A 115 7.75 -0.05 -6.34
N GLY A 116 7.93 1.25 -6.64
CA GLY A 116 7.67 2.33 -5.70
C GLY A 116 6.20 2.40 -5.26
N VAL A 117 5.24 2.27 -6.20
CA VAL A 117 3.81 2.23 -5.86
C VAL A 117 3.48 1.09 -4.91
N ARG A 118 4.03 -0.10 -5.16
CA ARG A 118 3.84 -1.27 -4.29
C ARG A 118 4.34 -1.00 -2.87
N HIS A 119 5.53 -0.40 -2.71
CA HIS A 119 6.06 -0.01 -1.39
C HIS A 119 5.22 1.06 -0.70
N GLY A 120 4.69 2.02 -1.46
CA GLY A 120 3.77 3.04 -0.95
C GLY A 120 2.45 2.44 -0.46
N LEU A 121 1.89 1.47 -1.18
CA LEU A 121 0.70 0.73 -0.74
C LEU A 121 0.95 -0.13 0.50
N GLU A 122 2.13 -0.74 0.62
CA GLU A 122 2.50 -1.46 1.84
C GLU A 122 2.60 -0.51 3.03
N THR A 123 3.19 0.68 2.84
CA THR A 123 3.24 1.69 3.90
C THR A 123 1.84 2.19 4.26
N LEU A 124 0.95 2.35 3.28
CA LEU A 124 -0.45 2.70 3.52
C LEU A 124 -1.17 1.62 4.35
N SER A 125 -0.95 0.33 4.04
CA SER A 125 -1.61 -0.78 4.73
C SER A 125 -1.29 -0.75 6.23
N GLN A 126 -0.04 -0.42 6.58
CA GLN A 126 0.43 -0.30 7.97
C GLN A 126 -0.09 0.94 8.70
N LEU A 127 -0.48 1.99 7.96
CA LEU A 127 -1.10 3.19 8.53
C LEU A 127 -2.59 2.97 8.86
N VAL A 128 -3.24 2.01 8.22
CA VAL A 128 -4.61 1.62 8.54
C VAL A 128 -4.58 0.64 9.72
N VAL A 129 -5.25 1.00 10.81
CA VAL A 129 -5.26 0.21 12.04
C VAL A 129 -6.70 -0.04 12.48
N TYR A 130 -6.98 -1.23 13.01
CA TYR A 130 -8.25 -1.47 13.67
C TYR A 130 -8.26 -0.87 15.09
N ASP A 131 -9.13 0.12 15.32
CA ASP A 131 -9.36 0.65 16.66
C ASP A 131 -10.51 -0.12 17.36
N TYR A 132 -10.17 -0.77 18.47
CA TYR A 132 -11.11 -1.54 19.29
C TYR A 132 -12.14 -0.65 20.00
N VAL A 133 -11.83 0.62 20.26
CA VAL A 133 -12.74 1.54 20.94
C VAL A 133 -13.85 1.99 20.00
N SER A 134 -13.49 2.46 18.80
CA SER A 134 -14.45 2.86 17.75
C SER A 134 -15.05 1.68 16.96
N ARG A 135 -14.45 0.48 17.08
CA ARG A 135 -14.86 -0.76 16.39
C ARG A 135 -14.82 -0.62 14.87
N GLY A 136 -13.73 -0.10 14.35
CA GLY A 136 -13.53 0.06 12.91
C GLY A 136 -12.09 0.37 12.54
N LEU A 137 -11.84 0.39 11.23
CA LEU A 137 -10.56 0.83 10.70
C LEU A 137 -10.42 2.34 10.88
N VAL A 138 -9.23 2.77 11.29
CA VAL A 138 -8.85 4.17 11.41
C VAL A 138 -7.55 4.41 10.65
N VAL A 139 -7.42 5.62 10.11
CA VAL A 139 -6.20 6.12 9.45
C VAL A 139 -5.83 7.47 10.04
N PRO A 140 -4.55 7.88 10.11
CA PRO A 140 -4.22 9.21 10.58
C PRO A 140 -4.81 10.29 9.67
N GLY A 141 -5.25 11.41 10.25
CA GLY A 141 -6.01 12.43 9.55
C GLY A 141 -5.22 13.21 8.50
N SER A 142 -3.91 13.33 8.69
CA SER A 142 -2.98 13.80 7.67
C SER A 142 -1.63 13.11 7.82
N VAL A 143 -1.08 12.66 6.69
CA VAL A 143 0.24 12.02 6.63
C VAL A 143 0.99 12.52 5.41
N THR A 144 2.30 12.70 5.54
CA THR A 144 3.20 12.80 4.39
C THR A 144 4.40 11.91 4.63
N VAL A 145 4.65 11.00 3.69
CA VAL A 145 5.80 10.10 3.66
C VAL A 145 6.57 10.36 2.38
N LYS A 146 7.89 10.47 2.51
CA LYS A 146 8.82 10.43 1.39
C LYS A 146 9.87 9.40 1.73
N ASP A 147 9.97 8.39 0.89
CA ASP A 147 10.80 7.24 1.22
C ASP A 147 11.49 6.66 -0.01
N ARG A 148 12.65 6.05 0.26
CA ARG A 148 13.45 5.33 -0.71
C ARG A 148 14.39 4.40 0.06
N PRO A 149 14.60 3.16 -0.39
CA PRO A 149 15.55 2.28 0.25
C PRO A 149 16.97 2.85 0.20
N ALA A 150 17.70 2.74 1.32
CA ALA A 150 19.11 3.12 1.38
C ALA A 150 20.02 2.22 0.52
N TYR A 151 19.65 0.94 0.40
CA TYR A 151 20.40 -0.07 -0.35
C TYR A 151 19.49 -0.73 -1.40
N PRO A 152 19.97 -0.89 -2.65
CA PRO A 152 19.15 -1.47 -3.73
C PRO A 152 18.94 -2.98 -3.57
N TYR A 153 19.89 -3.71 -2.96
CA TYR A 153 19.77 -5.15 -2.74
C TYR A 153 19.37 -5.46 -1.30
N ARG A 154 18.20 -6.11 -1.12
CA ARG A 154 17.62 -6.48 0.18
C ARG A 154 17.11 -7.93 0.13
N GLY A 155 18.04 -8.87 -0.08
CA GLY A 155 17.72 -10.28 -0.31
C GLY A 155 17.77 -11.15 0.93
N VAL A 156 17.10 -12.30 0.84
CA VAL A 156 17.21 -13.43 1.78
C VAL A 156 17.71 -14.65 1.00
N LEU A 157 18.73 -15.34 1.50
CA LEU A 157 19.22 -16.59 0.92
C LEU A 157 18.49 -17.76 1.57
N LEU A 158 17.83 -18.57 0.75
CA LEU A 158 17.19 -19.82 1.16
C LEU A 158 17.84 -21.02 0.45
N ASP A 159 18.36 -21.96 1.22
CA ASP A 159 18.95 -23.21 0.71
C ASP A 159 17.86 -24.30 0.61
N THR A 160 17.47 -24.65 -0.62
CA THR A 160 16.49 -25.71 -0.91
C THR A 160 17.14 -27.05 -1.27
N ALA A 161 18.47 -27.17 -1.18
CA ALA A 161 19.22 -28.39 -1.52
C ALA A 161 19.41 -29.31 -0.30
N ARG A 162 19.70 -28.74 0.88
CA ARG A 162 19.89 -29.53 2.10
C ARG A 162 18.61 -30.17 2.62
N ASN A 163 17.51 -29.44 2.54
CA ASN A 163 16.18 -29.90 2.92
C ASN A 163 15.17 -29.38 1.91
N TYR A 164 14.15 -30.21 1.62
CA TYR A 164 13.07 -29.81 0.74
C TYR A 164 12.23 -28.69 1.39
N VAL A 165 12.01 -27.61 0.63
CA VAL A 165 11.07 -26.54 0.97
C VAL A 165 9.93 -26.59 -0.05
N SER A 166 8.70 -26.71 0.43
CA SER A 166 7.54 -26.80 -0.46
C SER A 166 7.26 -25.46 -1.17
N VAL A 167 6.71 -25.53 -2.39
CA VAL A 167 6.33 -24.33 -3.16
C VAL A 167 5.40 -23.38 -2.37
N PRO A 168 4.39 -23.87 -1.63
CA PRO A 168 3.58 -22.99 -0.75
C PRO A 168 4.38 -22.33 0.38
N ALA A 169 5.45 -22.96 0.89
CA ALA A 169 6.33 -22.33 1.85
C ALA A 169 7.20 -21.23 1.20
N LEU A 170 7.63 -21.42 -0.04
CA LEU A 170 8.33 -20.38 -0.81
C LEU A 170 7.43 -19.17 -1.08
N HIS A 171 6.17 -19.37 -1.48
CA HIS A 171 5.23 -18.25 -1.67
C HIS A 171 5.00 -17.47 -0.38
N ARG A 172 4.75 -18.15 0.75
CA ARG A 172 4.61 -17.49 2.05
C ARG A 172 5.85 -16.71 2.47
N LEU A 173 7.04 -17.17 2.08
CA LEU A 173 8.28 -16.42 2.33
C LEU A 173 8.32 -15.15 1.49
N VAL A 174 7.98 -15.24 0.20
CA VAL A 174 7.92 -14.06 -0.69
C VAL A 174 6.85 -13.06 -0.24
N ASP A 175 5.69 -13.53 0.23
CA ASP A 175 4.63 -12.67 0.76
C ASP A 175 5.06 -11.92 2.04
N ALA A 176 6.01 -12.47 2.79
CA ALA A 176 6.54 -11.86 4.01
C ALA A 176 7.72 -10.90 3.76
N MET A 177 8.24 -10.83 2.52
CA MET A 177 9.38 -9.99 2.10
C MET A 177 8.91 -8.68 1.46
#